data_AF-A0A6P4C3W5-F1
#
_entry.id   AF-A0A6P4C3W5-F1
#
_cell.length_a   1.000
_cell.length_b   1.000
_cell.length_c   1.000
_cell.angle_alpha   90.00
_cell.angle_beta   90.00
_cell.angle_gamma   90.00
#
_symmetry.space_group_name_H-M   'P 1'
#
loop_
_entity.id
_entity.type
_entity.pdbx_description
1 polymer ?
#
loop_
_entity_poly.entity_id
_entity_poly.type
_entity_poly.pdbx_seq_one_letter_code
_entity_poly.pdbx_strand_id
1 'polypeptide(L)'
;MWRRLLSSNLKSLISHSAPLSSTTPRSSASAAARFATAATASHSSTLLSRHFSTQSDDGKAVKKTVQDVMPIATGHEAEEIQADLEGRDILEIDHPEGPFGTKETPAVVKSYYDRRIVGCPGGEGEDEHDVVWFWLEKGKPHECPVCSQYFVLEVVGPGGDPYGHGDDEHHH
;
A
#
# COMPACT_ATOMS: atom_id res chain seq x y z
N MET A 1 -7.54 -2.02 1.47
CA MET A 1 -7.01 -3.15 2.27
C MET A 1 -7.13 -2.82 3.75
N TRP A 2 -8.12 -3.37 4.46
CA TRP A 2 -8.33 -3.04 5.87
C TRP A 2 -7.40 -3.88 6.77
N ARG A 3 -6.58 -3.20 7.58
CA ARG A 3 -5.73 -3.84 8.59
C ARG A 3 -6.58 -4.17 9.81
N ARG A 4 -6.91 -5.46 9.99
CA ARG A 4 -7.46 -5.95 11.27
C ARG A 4 -6.32 -6.19 12.25
N LEU A 5 -6.36 -5.51 13.39
CA LEU A 5 -5.53 -5.84 14.56
C LEU A 5 -6.12 -7.09 15.24
N LEU A 6 -5.52 -8.26 14.98
CA LEU A 6 -5.78 -9.46 15.78
C LEU A 6 -4.86 -9.48 16.99
N SER A 7 -5.42 -9.33 18.19
CA SER A 7 -4.73 -9.61 19.44
C SER A 7 -4.59 -11.13 19.64
N SER A 8 -3.41 -11.68 19.39
CA SER A 8 -3.11 -13.09 19.66
C SER A 8 -2.51 -13.26 21.06
N ASN A 9 -3.24 -13.93 21.95
CA ASN A 9 -2.70 -14.44 23.20
C ASN A 9 -1.88 -15.71 22.92
N LEU A 10 -0.56 -15.58 22.74
CA LEU A 10 0.33 -16.75 22.62
C LEU A 10 0.64 -17.34 24.00
N LYS A 11 0.17 -18.57 24.24
CA LYS A 11 0.68 -19.45 25.30
C LYS A 11 1.91 -20.19 24.77
N SER A 12 3.03 -20.04 25.47
CA SER A 12 4.30 -20.69 25.18
C SER A 12 4.20 -22.21 25.35
N LEU A 13 4.61 -22.97 24.34
CA LEU A 13 4.88 -24.40 24.45
C LEU A 13 6.31 -24.70 23.99
N ILE A 14 7.00 -25.44 24.85
CA ILE A 14 8.40 -25.86 24.76
C ILE A 14 8.51 -27.00 23.75
N SER A 15 9.36 -26.85 22.74
CA SER A 15 9.65 -27.90 21.75
C SER A 15 10.84 -28.75 22.21
N HIS A 16 10.60 -30.03 22.50
CA HIS A 16 11.64 -31.05 22.62
C HIS A 16 11.98 -31.63 21.24
N SER A 17 13.27 -31.83 21.01
CA SER A 17 13.88 -32.39 19.81
C SER A 17 13.95 -33.92 19.86
N ALA A 18 13.64 -34.59 18.74
CA ALA A 18 14.18 -35.91 18.39
C ALA A 18 13.99 -36.20 16.88
N PRO A 19 14.97 -36.84 16.18
CA PRO A 19 14.92 -37.10 14.75
C PRO A 19 14.49 -38.55 14.43
N LEU A 20 14.01 -38.82 13.20
CA LEU A 20 14.33 -40.04 12.44
C LEU A 20 13.76 -40.00 11.00
N SER A 21 14.59 -40.32 10.01
CA SER A 21 14.23 -40.86 8.67
C SER A 21 15.52 -41.48 8.11
N SER A 22 15.65 -42.82 8.07
CA SER A 22 15.20 -43.78 7.05
C SER A 22 16.24 -44.09 5.96
N THR A 23 16.83 -45.28 6.08
CA THR A 23 17.19 -46.30 5.05
C THR A 23 18.07 -45.95 3.83
N THR A 24 19.11 -46.78 3.71
CA THR A 24 20.13 -47.04 2.67
C THR A 24 19.53 -47.71 1.39
N PRO A 25 20.26 -48.03 0.26
CA PRO A 25 21.68 -48.43 0.22
C PRO A 25 22.58 -48.23 -1.03
N ARG A 26 23.87 -48.55 -0.78
CA ARG A 26 24.89 -49.24 -1.63
C ARG A 26 25.59 -48.50 -2.79
N SER A 27 26.90 -48.21 -2.64
CA SER A 27 28.02 -49.09 -3.09
C SER A 27 29.42 -48.45 -2.95
N SER A 28 30.32 -49.19 -2.27
CA SER A 28 31.79 -49.40 -2.37
C SER A 28 32.81 -48.36 -2.90
N ALA A 29 33.73 -48.00 -1.97
CA ALA A 29 35.20 -48.15 -1.99
C ALA A 29 36.15 -47.06 -2.58
N SER A 30 36.87 -46.43 -1.62
CA SER A 30 38.30 -46.06 -1.54
C SER A 30 38.97 -45.12 -2.55
N ALA A 31 39.45 -43.96 -2.06
CA ALA A 31 40.89 -43.66 -1.90
C ALA A 31 41.11 -42.25 -1.27
N ALA A 32 42.27 -42.06 -0.66
CA ALA A 32 42.64 -40.98 0.26
C ALA A 32 43.21 -39.70 -0.40
N ALA A 33 43.18 -38.58 0.35
CA ALA A 33 44.21 -37.52 0.51
C ALA A 33 43.52 -36.17 0.86
N ARG A 34 43.63 -35.64 2.09
CA ARG A 34 44.64 -34.71 2.65
C ARG A 34 44.59 -33.24 2.13
N PHE A 35 44.54 -32.32 3.11
CA PHE A 35 44.81 -30.85 3.08
C PHE A 35 43.70 -29.95 2.47
N ALA A 36 43.37 -28.73 2.92
CA ALA A 36 43.74 -27.87 4.04
C ALA A 36 42.64 -26.78 4.22
N THR A 37 42.57 -26.21 5.43
CA THR A 37 42.11 -24.85 5.84
C THR A 37 41.10 -24.08 4.97
N ALA A 38 39.91 -23.79 5.54
CA ALA A 38 39.08 -22.66 5.14
C ALA A 38 38.81 -21.77 6.36
N ALA A 39 39.23 -20.51 6.27
CA ALA A 39 39.13 -19.50 7.31
C ALA A 39 37.66 -19.13 7.59
N THR A 40 37.31 -19.00 8.86
CA THR A 40 36.05 -18.39 9.31
C THR A 40 36.14 -16.88 9.13
N ALA A 41 35.60 -16.35 8.03
CA ALA A 41 35.39 -14.91 7.88
C ALA A 41 34.22 -14.49 8.78
N SER A 42 34.52 -14.00 9.98
CA SER A 42 33.56 -13.29 10.83
C SER A 42 33.25 -11.95 10.17
N HIS A 43 32.11 -11.87 9.48
CA HIS A 43 31.58 -10.60 9.01
C HIS A 43 30.99 -9.87 10.22
N SER A 44 31.70 -8.84 10.70
CA SER A 44 31.15 -7.88 11.64
C SER A 44 30.07 -7.08 10.92
N SER A 45 28.81 -7.40 11.18
CA SER A 45 27.68 -6.54 10.83
C SER A 45 27.74 -5.31 11.72
N THR A 46 28.26 -4.21 11.18
CA THR A 46 28.09 -2.90 11.79
C THR A 46 26.60 -2.56 11.75
N LEU A 47 25.94 -2.71 12.89
CA LEU A 47 24.60 -2.19 13.09
C LEU A 47 24.69 -0.66 13.03
N LEU A 48 24.42 -0.07 11.86
CA LEU A 48 24.11 1.36 11.79
C LEU A 48 22.78 1.58 12.51
N SER A 49 22.89 1.90 13.80
CA SER A 49 21.78 2.38 14.59
C SER A 49 21.41 3.78 14.10
N ARG A 50 20.34 3.90 13.29
CA ARG A 50 19.72 5.18 12.95
C ARG A 50 19.14 5.79 14.23
N HIS A 51 19.89 6.72 14.80
CA HIS A 51 19.47 7.52 15.94
C HIS A 51 18.60 8.65 15.39
N PHE A 52 17.27 8.46 15.42
CA PHE A 52 16.33 9.56 15.30
C PHE A 52 16.41 10.38 16.59
N SER A 53 16.90 11.61 16.50
CA SER A 53 16.92 12.53 17.64
C SER A 53 15.50 13.07 17.86
N THR A 54 14.78 12.54 18.83
CA THR A 54 13.53 13.14 19.31
C THR A 54 13.88 14.30 20.25
N GLN A 55 14.08 15.50 19.70
CA GLN A 55 14.15 16.70 20.52
C GLN A 55 12.78 16.94 21.19
N SER A 56 12.80 16.95 22.53
CA SER A 56 11.67 17.20 23.42
C SER A 56 11.14 18.62 23.24
N ASP A 57 9.81 18.74 23.17
CA ASP A 57 9.04 19.96 22.86
C ASP A 57 8.85 20.85 24.10
N ASP A 58 9.25 22.12 23.99
CA ASP A 58 8.79 23.21 24.87
C ASP A 58 7.46 23.76 24.32
N GLY A 59 6.35 23.07 24.59
CA GLY A 59 4.97 23.57 24.75
C GLY A 59 4.36 24.55 23.71
N LYS A 60 5.01 24.82 22.60
CA LYS A 60 4.55 25.73 21.55
C LYS A 60 4.70 24.96 20.25
N ALA A 61 3.57 24.58 19.65
CA ALA A 61 3.53 23.92 18.35
C ALA A 61 4.17 24.83 17.29
N VAL A 62 5.50 24.77 17.18
CA VAL A 62 6.24 25.38 16.09
C VAL A 62 5.90 24.54 14.87
N LYS A 63 5.22 25.14 13.88
CA LYS A 63 4.99 24.51 12.58
C LYS A 63 6.36 24.19 11.98
N LYS A 64 6.77 22.93 12.05
CA LYS A 64 8.02 22.45 11.46
C LYS A 64 7.89 22.56 9.94
N THR A 65 8.93 23.04 9.29
CA THR A 65 9.03 23.12 7.83
C THR A 65 9.86 21.95 7.30
N VAL A 66 9.78 21.65 6.00
CA VAL A 66 10.67 20.65 5.37
C VAL A 66 12.14 20.98 5.64
N GLN A 67 12.51 22.26 5.60
CA GLN A 67 13.90 22.69 5.81
C GLN A 67 14.42 22.34 7.20
N ASP A 68 13.55 22.29 8.22
CA ASP A 68 13.94 21.94 9.59
C ASP A 68 14.20 20.43 9.75
N VAL A 69 13.53 19.61 8.95
CA VAL A 69 13.57 18.14 9.07
C VAL A 69 14.55 17.52 8.06
N MET A 70 14.47 17.94 6.80
CA MET A 70 15.32 17.50 5.71
C MET A 70 15.71 18.67 4.78
N PRO A 71 16.78 19.44 5.12
CA PRO A 71 17.17 20.64 4.39
C PRO A 71 17.49 20.45 2.89
N ILE A 72 17.85 19.22 2.49
CA ILE A 72 18.24 18.88 1.12
C ILE A 72 17.09 18.31 0.28
N ALA A 73 15.91 18.07 0.88
CA ALA A 73 14.75 17.53 0.18
C ALA A 73 14.22 18.56 -0.84
N THR A 74 13.94 18.10 -2.06
CA THR A 74 13.42 18.93 -3.16
C THR A 74 12.44 18.13 -4.02
N GLY A 75 11.65 18.81 -4.85
CA GLY A 75 10.65 18.17 -5.71
C GLY A 75 9.61 17.38 -4.91
N HIS A 76 9.17 16.22 -5.44
CA HIS A 76 8.14 15.39 -4.80
C HIS A 76 8.51 14.92 -3.38
N GLU A 77 9.81 14.73 -3.09
CA GLU A 77 10.27 14.37 -1.74
C GLU A 77 9.92 15.47 -0.72
N ALA A 78 10.13 16.75 -1.09
CA ALA A 78 9.78 17.86 -0.21
C ALA A 78 8.26 18.02 -0.07
N GLU A 79 7.49 17.77 -1.14
CA GLU A 79 6.04 17.85 -1.12
C GLU A 79 5.41 16.82 -0.17
N GLU A 80 5.89 15.57 -0.21
CA GLU A 80 5.51 14.48 0.68
C GLU A 80 5.82 14.81 2.14
N ILE A 81 7.06 15.25 2.43
CA ILE A 81 7.46 15.61 3.79
C ILE A 81 6.63 16.79 4.32
N GLN A 82 6.36 17.80 3.49
CA GLN A 82 5.54 18.94 3.90
C GLN A 82 4.10 18.50 4.23
N ALA A 83 3.54 17.56 3.46
CA ALA A 83 2.22 17.01 3.69
C ALA A 83 2.15 16.26 5.03
N ASP A 84 3.12 15.39 5.28
CA ASP A 84 3.22 14.63 6.52
C ASP A 84 3.36 15.53 7.76
N LEU A 85 4.15 16.62 7.65
CA LEU A 85 4.30 17.61 8.72
C LEU A 85 3.01 18.40 8.99
N GLU A 86 2.17 18.57 7.97
CA GLU A 86 0.84 19.18 8.09
C GLU A 86 -0.24 18.17 8.51
N GLY A 87 0.11 16.87 8.57
CA GLY A 87 -0.82 15.79 8.90
C GLY A 87 -1.84 15.51 7.79
N ARG A 88 -1.52 15.83 6.53
CA ARG A 88 -2.37 15.56 5.36
C ARG A 88 -1.77 14.46 4.50
N ASP A 89 -2.61 13.60 3.93
CA ASP A 89 -2.22 12.64 2.89
C ASP A 89 -2.42 13.29 1.51
N ILE A 90 -1.38 13.29 0.67
CA ILE A 90 -1.46 13.83 -0.70
C ILE A 90 -2.41 13.00 -1.57
N LEU A 91 -2.49 11.70 -1.33
CA LEU A 91 -3.23 10.72 -2.14
C LEU A 91 -4.49 10.22 -1.43
N GLU A 92 -5.06 11.02 -0.53
CA GLU A 92 -6.27 10.67 0.23
C GLU A 92 -7.42 10.21 -0.69
N ILE A 93 -7.56 10.87 -1.85
CA ILE A 93 -8.62 10.57 -2.82
C ILE A 93 -8.49 9.17 -3.44
N ASP A 94 -7.31 8.53 -3.33
CA ASP A 94 -7.07 7.23 -3.96
C ASP A 94 -7.69 6.05 -3.23
N HIS A 95 -8.10 6.26 -1.99
CA HIS A 95 -8.64 5.25 -1.11
C HIS A 95 -10.10 5.60 -0.75
N PRO A 96 -11.06 5.44 -1.69
CA PRO A 96 -12.45 5.72 -1.38
C PRO A 96 -12.95 4.76 -0.29
N GLU A 97 -13.47 5.34 0.79
CA GLU A 97 -14.10 4.62 1.90
C GLU A 97 -15.54 5.13 2.06
N GLY A 98 -16.47 4.21 2.27
CA GLY A 98 -17.88 4.55 2.41
C GLY A 98 -18.76 3.32 2.54
N PRO A 99 -20.06 3.53 2.84
CA PRO A 99 -21.03 2.44 2.88
C PRO A 99 -21.26 1.86 1.47
N PHE A 100 -21.96 0.72 1.44
CA PHE A 100 -22.43 0.15 0.19
C PHE A 100 -23.36 1.13 -0.54
N GLY A 101 -23.02 1.42 -1.79
CA GLY A 101 -23.70 2.41 -2.62
C GLY A 101 -25.04 1.90 -3.16
N THR A 102 -26.14 2.56 -2.82
CA THR A 102 -27.47 2.30 -3.37
C THR A 102 -27.83 3.32 -4.45
N LYS A 103 -28.94 3.12 -5.15
CA LYS A 103 -29.39 4.04 -6.19
C LYS A 103 -29.68 5.45 -5.66
N GLU A 104 -30.23 5.53 -4.45
CA GLU A 104 -30.56 6.78 -3.76
C GLU A 104 -29.34 7.41 -3.09
N THR A 105 -28.45 6.58 -2.53
CA THR A 105 -27.22 7.00 -1.87
C THR A 105 -26.02 6.26 -2.47
N PRO A 106 -25.54 6.68 -3.65
CA PRO A 106 -24.45 6.00 -4.34
C PRO A 106 -23.11 6.19 -3.63
N ALA A 107 -22.18 5.27 -3.86
CA ALA A 107 -20.81 5.40 -3.40
C ALA A 107 -20.09 6.49 -4.20
N VAL A 108 -19.65 7.54 -3.51
CA VAL A 108 -18.97 8.69 -4.12
C VAL A 108 -17.48 8.39 -4.25
N VAL A 109 -16.97 8.45 -5.48
CA VAL A 109 -15.55 8.29 -5.79
C VAL A 109 -14.99 9.62 -6.24
N LYS A 110 -13.98 10.13 -5.52
CA LYS A 110 -13.28 11.37 -5.87
C LYS A 110 -12.32 11.12 -7.04
N SER A 111 -12.16 12.12 -7.91
CA SER A 111 -11.24 12.06 -9.05
C SER A 111 -10.65 13.44 -9.34
N TYR A 112 -9.40 13.47 -9.81
CA TYR A 112 -8.77 14.69 -10.30
C TYR A 112 -9.26 15.07 -11.72
N TYR A 113 -9.68 14.07 -12.52
CA TYR A 113 -10.15 14.18 -13.90
C TYR A 113 -11.64 13.84 -14.04
N ASP A 114 -12.25 14.08 -15.21
CA ASP A 114 -13.67 13.79 -15.47
C ASP A 114 -14.00 12.29 -15.63
N ARG A 115 -12.99 11.42 -15.69
CA ARG A 115 -13.14 9.96 -15.67
C ARG A 115 -12.02 9.27 -14.87
N ARG A 116 -12.34 8.17 -14.20
CA ARG A 116 -11.40 7.39 -13.37
C ARG A 116 -11.69 5.90 -13.45
N ILE A 117 -10.63 5.08 -13.41
CA ILE A 117 -10.77 3.62 -13.28
C ILE A 117 -11.10 3.28 -11.83
N VAL A 118 -12.17 2.50 -11.62
CA VAL A 118 -12.64 2.07 -10.30
C VAL A 118 -12.72 0.54 -10.28
N GLY A 119 -12.36 -0.05 -9.15
CA GLY A 119 -12.49 -1.49 -8.90
C GLY A 119 -13.49 -1.74 -7.78
N CYS A 120 -14.55 -2.52 -8.05
CA CYS A 120 -15.52 -2.96 -7.05
C CYS A 120 -15.17 -4.39 -6.59
N PRO A 121 -14.78 -4.60 -5.31
CA PRO A 121 -14.56 -5.93 -4.74
C PRO A 121 -15.84 -6.58 -4.18
N GLY A 122 -16.99 -5.91 -4.29
CA GLY A 122 -18.25 -6.36 -3.70
C GLY A 122 -18.50 -5.83 -2.29
N GLY A 123 -19.63 -6.27 -1.72
CA GLY A 123 -20.08 -5.94 -0.37
C GLY A 123 -19.65 -6.97 0.67
N GLU A 124 -20.28 -6.94 1.84
CA GLU A 124 -20.10 -7.98 2.86
C GLU A 124 -21.04 -9.18 2.60
N GLY A 125 -20.59 -10.40 2.86
CA GLY A 125 -21.44 -11.59 2.80
C GLY A 125 -21.66 -12.11 1.38
N GLU A 126 -22.91 -12.21 0.94
CA GLU A 126 -23.27 -12.79 -0.36
C GLU A 126 -22.91 -11.87 -1.55
N ASP A 127 -22.67 -10.59 -1.28
CA ASP A 127 -22.31 -9.59 -2.27
C ASP A 127 -20.78 -9.50 -2.50
N GLU A 128 -19.97 -10.36 -1.86
CA GLU A 128 -18.52 -10.46 -2.08
C GLU A 128 -18.24 -11.12 -3.45
N HIS A 129 -17.36 -10.50 -4.25
CA HIS A 129 -17.01 -11.04 -5.56
C HIS A 129 -15.59 -10.63 -6.00
N ASP A 130 -15.07 -11.25 -7.05
CA ASP A 130 -13.79 -10.84 -7.64
C ASP A 130 -13.85 -9.39 -8.15
N VAL A 131 -12.71 -8.70 -8.14
CA VAL A 131 -12.67 -7.27 -8.47
C VAL A 131 -13.16 -7.01 -9.90
N VAL A 132 -14.25 -6.25 -10.01
CA VAL A 132 -14.76 -5.75 -11.30
C VAL A 132 -14.20 -4.36 -11.54
N TRP A 133 -13.44 -4.21 -12.62
CA TRP A 133 -12.86 -2.93 -13.04
C TRP A 133 -13.71 -2.26 -14.11
N PHE A 134 -13.94 -0.96 -13.97
CA PHE A 134 -14.70 -0.17 -14.93
C PHE A 134 -14.23 1.28 -14.98
N TRP A 135 -14.55 1.96 -16.08
CA TRP A 135 -14.44 3.41 -16.20
C TRP A 135 -15.67 4.04 -15.55
N LEU A 136 -15.45 4.89 -14.56
CA LEU A 136 -16.47 5.75 -13.99
C LEU A 136 -16.32 7.14 -14.58
N GLU A 137 -17.40 7.70 -15.13
CA GLU A 137 -17.42 8.99 -15.80
C GLU A 137 -18.28 9.99 -15.01
N LYS A 138 -17.88 11.26 -15.03
CA LYS A 138 -18.64 12.36 -14.42
C LYS A 138 -20.04 12.43 -15.00
N GLY A 139 -21.04 12.56 -14.13
CA GLY A 139 -22.45 12.70 -14.52
C GLY A 139 -23.12 11.41 -15.01
N LYS A 140 -22.39 10.28 -15.05
CA LYS A 140 -22.93 8.97 -15.44
C LYS A 140 -22.74 7.98 -14.28
N PRO A 141 -23.76 7.77 -13.43
CA PRO A 141 -23.70 6.75 -12.40
C PRO A 141 -23.44 5.37 -13.02
N HIS A 142 -22.60 4.57 -12.36
CA HIS A 142 -22.30 3.19 -12.77
C HIS A 142 -22.87 2.21 -11.76
N GLU A 143 -23.54 1.17 -12.23
CA GLU A 143 -23.99 0.05 -11.39
C GLU A 143 -23.06 -1.14 -11.62
N CYS A 144 -22.51 -1.71 -10.55
CA CYS A 144 -21.69 -2.92 -10.64
C CYS A 144 -22.54 -4.09 -11.16
N PRO A 145 -22.11 -4.83 -12.19
CA PRO A 145 -22.89 -5.91 -12.77
C PRO A 145 -23.05 -7.16 -11.89
N VAL A 146 -22.36 -7.22 -10.73
CA VAL A 146 -22.37 -8.39 -9.84
C VAL A 146 -23.11 -8.10 -8.55
N CYS A 147 -22.69 -7.10 -7.77
CA CYS A 147 -23.34 -6.75 -6.51
C CYS A 147 -24.41 -5.65 -6.64
N SER A 148 -24.64 -5.07 -7.82
CA SER A 148 -25.58 -3.95 -8.02
C SER A 148 -25.29 -2.70 -7.18
N GLN A 149 -24.05 -2.52 -6.73
CA GLN A 149 -23.62 -1.29 -6.07
C GLN A 149 -23.57 -0.12 -7.06
N TYR A 150 -24.09 1.04 -6.65
CA TYR A 150 -24.06 2.27 -7.45
C TYR A 150 -22.86 3.15 -7.09
N PHE A 151 -22.19 3.68 -8.11
CA PHE A 151 -21.04 4.56 -8.00
C PHE A 151 -21.28 5.87 -8.74
N VAL A 152 -20.84 6.98 -8.16
CA VAL A 152 -20.84 8.31 -8.80
C VAL A 152 -19.47 8.97 -8.64
N LEU A 153 -19.06 9.73 -9.65
CA LEU A 153 -17.76 10.41 -9.66
C LEU A 153 -17.91 11.88 -9.27
N GLU A 154 -17.14 12.30 -8.27
CA GLU A 154 -16.98 13.68 -7.85
C GLU A 154 -15.60 14.20 -8.29
N VAL A 155 -15.57 15.26 -9.09
CA VAL A 155 -14.32 15.86 -9.54
C VAL A 155 -13.85 16.88 -8.51
N VAL A 156 -12.66 16.65 -7.94
CA VAL A 156 -12.02 17.52 -6.94
C VAL A 156 -10.81 18.29 -7.49
N GLY A 157 -10.49 18.08 -8.77
CA GLY A 157 -9.41 18.75 -9.50
C GLY A 157 -9.93 19.62 -10.65
N PRO A 158 -9.06 19.96 -11.62
CA PRO A 158 -9.44 20.74 -12.79
C PRO A 158 -10.42 20.02 -13.72
N GLY A 159 -10.56 18.68 -13.61
CA GLY A 159 -11.37 17.89 -14.54
C GLY A 159 -10.66 17.68 -15.88
N GLY A 160 -11.45 17.42 -16.93
CA GLY A 160 -10.96 17.13 -18.27
C GLY A 160 -10.61 15.67 -18.51
N ASP A 161 -10.24 15.36 -19.75
CA ASP A 161 -9.76 14.04 -20.16
C ASP A 161 -8.38 13.75 -19.54
N PRO A 162 -8.18 12.61 -18.86
CA PRO A 162 -6.88 12.22 -18.29
C PRO A 162 -5.72 12.18 -19.30
N TYR A 163 -5.99 12.08 -20.60
CA TYR A 163 -4.96 12.03 -21.65
C TYR A 163 -4.78 13.37 -22.38
N GLY A 164 -5.53 14.41 -22.02
CA GLY A 164 -5.41 15.75 -22.61
C GLY A 164 -5.86 15.82 -24.07
N HIS A 165 -6.61 14.83 -24.55
CA HIS A 165 -7.28 14.93 -25.84
C HIS A 165 -8.58 15.69 -25.62
N GLY A 166 -8.49 17.02 -25.65
CA GLY A 166 -9.68 17.84 -25.81
C GLY A 166 -10.42 17.38 -27.07
N ASP A 167 -11.73 17.31 -26.97
CA ASP A 167 -12.63 17.28 -28.11
C ASP A 167 -12.47 18.59 -28.90
N ASP A 168 -11.38 18.68 -29.66
CA ASP A 168 -11.31 19.51 -30.86
C ASP A 168 -12.32 18.91 -31.86
N GLU A 169 -13.61 19.09 -31.59
CA GLU A 169 -14.66 18.93 -32.58
C GLU A 169 -14.39 19.94 -33.70
N HIS A 170 -13.67 19.47 -34.71
CA HIS A 170 -13.68 20.04 -36.04
C HIS A 170 -15.13 20.16 -36.51
N HIS A 171 -15.69 21.37 -36.33
CA HIS A 171 -16.80 21.86 -37.13
C HIS A 171 -16.45 21.75 -38.61
N HIS A 172 -17.08 20.84 -39.36
CA HIS A 172 -17.35 20.96 -40.79
C HIS A 172 -18.54 20.09 -41.21
#